data_AF-A0A8J7W4H8-F1
#
_entry.id   AF-A0A8J7W4H8-F1
#
_cell.length_a   1.000
_cell.length_b   1.000
_cell.length_c   1.000
_cell.angle_alpha   90.00
_cell.angle_beta   90.00
_cell.angle_gamma   90.00
#
_symmetry.space_group_name_H-M   'P 1'
#
loop_
_entity.id
_entity.type
_entity.pdbx_description
1 polymer ?
#
loop_
_entity_poly.entity_id
_entity_poly.type
_entity_poly.pdbx_seq_one_letter_code
_entity_poly.pdbx_strand_id
1 'polypeptide(L)'
;MTIYIGIDDTDTETSRGTGRLARSIADELAPDYQIIGVSRHQLYVHDDIPYTSHNSAAVIHMESQGNGSIRRLHTLVRDLMMSDFIEGSDPGLCIIERSRIVDDIISFGGRAKTGVLTQDEARWLASGHQIILEGLGGTEDGVIGALAGVGLAASGNDGRYVMKAKTRTMTGSRTVGELLDCGIDRIITEEGALITEGRVSMSKFPKPALVGGQAVLIVSGSDGVYRDLVVG
;
A
#
# COMPACT_ATOMS: atom_id res chain seq x y z
N MET A 1 -7.52 9.36 -13.45
CA MET A 1 -7.71 7.89 -13.33
C MET A 1 -6.59 7.36 -12.43
N THR A 2 -6.83 6.42 -11.51
CA THR A 2 -5.76 5.94 -10.60
C THR A 2 -4.96 4.79 -11.21
N ILE A 3 -3.65 4.75 -10.98
CA ILE A 3 -2.77 3.61 -11.25
C ILE A 3 -2.31 3.06 -9.89
N TYR A 4 -2.29 1.73 -9.77
CA TYR A 4 -1.73 1.02 -8.63
C TYR A 4 -0.45 0.31 -9.05
N ILE A 5 0.56 0.42 -8.18
CA ILE A 5 1.84 -0.29 -8.31
C ILE A 5 1.99 -1.13 -7.04
N GLY A 6 1.73 -2.44 -7.14
CA GLY A 6 1.96 -3.41 -6.09
C GLY A 6 3.40 -3.89 -6.07
N ILE A 7 3.98 -3.95 -4.87
CA ILE A 7 5.34 -4.35 -4.60
C ILE A 7 5.31 -5.31 -3.41
N ASP A 8 5.96 -6.46 -3.53
CA ASP A 8 6.14 -7.38 -2.41
C ASP A 8 7.46 -8.14 -2.46
N ASP A 9 7.82 -8.74 -1.32
CA ASP A 9 8.97 -9.62 -1.10
C ASP A 9 10.30 -9.03 -1.56
N THR A 10 10.55 -7.80 -1.12
CA THR A 10 11.73 -7.02 -1.54
C THR A 10 12.79 -6.91 -0.45
N ASP A 11 12.65 -7.67 0.63
CA ASP A 11 13.46 -7.55 1.83
C ASP A 11 13.79 -8.90 2.47
N THR A 12 14.93 -8.95 3.14
CA THR A 12 15.34 -10.01 4.06
C THR A 12 15.31 -9.50 5.51
N GLU A 13 15.43 -10.40 6.50
CA GLU A 13 15.34 -10.10 7.94
C GLU A 13 16.22 -8.93 8.42
N THR A 14 17.39 -8.73 7.81
CA THR A 14 18.38 -7.72 8.22
C THR A 14 18.39 -6.48 7.33
N SER A 15 17.56 -6.47 6.29
CA SER A 15 17.55 -5.42 5.27
C SER A 15 16.48 -4.34 5.54
N ARG A 16 16.29 -3.44 4.57
CA ARG A 16 15.17 -2.49 4.61
C ARG A 16 13.87 -3.17 4.17
N GLY A 17 12.81 -3.04 4.97
CA GLY A 17 11.51 -3.62 4.61
C GLY A 17 10.87 -3.05 3.34
N THR A 18 10.00 -3.83 2.70
CA THR A 18 9.26 -3.49 1.47
C THR A 18 8.55 -2.13 1.50
N GLY A 19 7.89 -1.78 2.61
CA GLY A 19 7.24 -0.47 2.76
C GLY A 19 8.21 0.73 2.81
N ARG A 20 9.52 0.52 3.00
CA ARG A 20 10.54 1.58 2.83
C ARG A 20 10.88 1.77 1.36
N LEU A 21 11.08 0.69 0.60
CA LEU A 21 11.30 0.77 -0.85
C LEU A 21 10.15 1.44 -1.58
N ALA A 22 8.91 1.00 -1.32
CA ALA A 22 7.74 1.56 -2.00
C ALA A 22 7.61 3.08 -1.78
N ARG A 23 8.01 3.59 -0.61
CA ARG A 23 8.05 5.04 -0.35
C ARG A 23 9.20 5.73 -1.08
N SER A 24 10.38 5.12 -1.11
CA SER A 24 11.51 5.64 -1.90
C SER A 24 11.14 5.76 -3.37
N ILE A 25 10.53 4.72 -3.95
CA ILE A 25 10.04 4.74 -5.34
C ILE A 25 9.00 5.84 -5.52
N ALA A 26 8.04 5.97 -4.59
CA ALA A 26 7.04 7.02 -4.67
C ALA A 26 7.67 8.44 -4.62
N ASP A 27 8.70 8.65 -3.81
CA ASP A 27 9.44 9.91 -3.75
C ASP A 27 10.20 10.20 -5.06
N GLU A 28 10.82 9.18 -5.67
CA GLU A 28 11.49 9.29 -6.99
C GLU A 28 10.51 9.57 -8.14
N LEU A 29 9.28 9.07 -8.06
CA LEU A 29 8.22 9.31 -9.05
C LEU A 29 7.54 10.68 -8.88
N ALA A 30 7.55 11.27 -7.69
CA ALA A 30 6.79 12.48 -7.36
C ALA A 30 7.09 13.72 -8.24
N PRO A 31 8.31 13.92 -8.80
CA PRO A 31 8.57 15.05 -9.70
C PRO A 31 7.78 15.00 -11.02
N ASP A 32 7.54 13.79 -11.54
CA ASP A 32 6.91 13.56 -12.85
C ASP A 32 5.46 13.07 -12.73
N TYR A 33 5.07 12.57 -11.56
CA TYR A 33 3.79 11.93 -11.33
C TYR A 33 3.12 12.42 -10.04
N GLN A 34 1.81 12.56 -10.10
CA GLN A 34 1.01 12.90 -8.92
C GLN A 34 0.78 11.67 -8.05
N ILE A 35 1.57 11.55 -6.99
CA ILE A 35 1.43 10.47 -6.00
C ILE A 35 0.29 10.80 -5.01
N ILE A 36 -0.65 9.86 -4.89
CA ILE A 36 -1.73 9.92 -3.92
C ILE A 36 -1.21 9.45 -2.56
N GLY A 37 -0.50 8.32 -2.53
CA GLY A 37 0.07 7.76 -1.30
C GLY A 37 0.64 6.35 -1.47
N VAL A 38 1.12 5.77 -0.38
CA VAL A 38 1.57 4.38 -0.30
C VAL A 38 0.81 3.70 0.83
N SER A 39 0.08 2.63 0.52
CA SER A 39 -0.59 1.77 1.50
C SER A 39 0.22 0.50 1.75
N ARG A 40 0.05 -0.06 2.95
CA ARG A 40 0.56 -1.39 3.33
C ARG A 40 -0.63 -2.29 3.63
N HIS A 41 -0.58 -3.51 3.09
CA HIS A 41 -1.60 -4.53 3.21
C HIS A 41 -1.04 -5.75 3.91
N GLN A 42 -1.60 -6.10 5.07
CA GLN A 42 -1.21 -7.32 5.78
C GLN A 42 -1.74 -8.54 5.02
N LEU A 43 -0.89 -9.50 4.69
CA LEU A 43 -1.29 -10.77 4.07
C LEU A 43 -1.40 -11.88 5.12
N TYR A 44 -1.84 -13.06 4.69
CA TYR A 44 -2.06 -14.21 5.57
C TYR A 44 -0.76 -14.65 6.26
N VAL A 45 -0.79 -14.77 7.58
CA VAL A 45 0.34 -15.28 8.36
C VAL A 45 0.13 -16.78 8.55
N HIS A 46 1.00 -17.59 7.96
CA HIS A 46 0.90 -19.04 7.97
C HIS A 46 2.30 -19.67 7.86
N ASP A 47 2.50 -20.84 8.48
CA ASP A 47 3.81 -21.52 8.53
C ASP A 47 4.32 -21.95 7.15
N ASP A 48 3.39 -22.21 6.21
CA ASP A 48 3.71 -22.57 4.82
C ASP A 48 4.11 -21.37 3.95
N ILE A 49 4.07 -20.14 4.47
CA ILE A 49 4.44 -18.92 3.74
C ILE A 49 5.73 -18.36 4.35
N PRO A 50 6.85 -18.32 3.61
CA PRO A 50 8.04 -17.64 4.09
C PRO A 50 7.80 -16.13 4.16
N TYR A 51 8.21 -15.49 5.25
CA TYR A 51 8.19 -14.03 5.39
C TYR A 51 9.28 -13.58 6.37
N THR A 52 9.65 -12.29 6.31
CA THR A 52 10.63 -11.70 7.24
C THR A 52 9.99 -11.38 8.60
N SER A 53 9.88 -10.10 8.95
CA SER A 53 9.14 -9.65 10.14
C SER A 53 7.63 -9.67 9.93
N HIS A 54 7.17 -9.46 8.70
CA HIS A 54 5.74 -9.42 8.39
C HIS A 54 5.51 -9.91 6.96
N ASN A 55 4.48 -10.73 6.75
CA ASN A 55 3.97 -11.00 5.42
C ASN A 55 3.08 -9.84 4.94
N SER A 56 3.58 -8.92 4.12
CA SER A 56 2.79 -7.77 3.68
C SER A 56 3.29 -7.10 2.41
N ALA A 57 2.36 -6.83 1.50
CA ALA A 57 2.60 -6.04 0.31
C ALA A 57 2.47 -4.52 0.56
N ALA A 58 3.19 -3.75 -0.25
CA ALA A 58 3.01 -2.31 -0.36
C ALA A 58 2.41 -1.92 -1.72
N VAL A 59 1.56 -0.91 -1.74
CA VAL A 59 0.95 -0.40 -2.98
C VAL A 59 1.15 1.10 -3.07
N ILE A 60 1.72 1.57 -4.17
CA ILE A 60 1.78 2.99 -4.52
C ILE A 60 0.53 3.35 -5.32
N HIS A 61 -0.13 4.42 -4.90
CA HIS A 61 -1.34 4.98 -5.50
C HIS A 61 -0.92 6.27 -6.20
N MET A 62 -1.23 6.40 -7.48
CA MET A 62 -0.89 7.59 -8.26
C MET A 62 -1.98 7.95 -9.26
N GLU A 63 -2.05 9.22 -9.64
CA GLU A 63 -2.92 9.64 -10.74
C GLU A 63 -2.24 9.42 -12.09
N SER A 64 -2.97 8.77 -12.99
CA SER A 64 -2.67 8.70 -14.42
C SER A 64 -2.84 10.08 -15.03
N GLN A 65 -1.77 10.57 -15.65
CA GLN A 65 -1.73 11.84 -16.38
C GLN A 65 -2.24 11.71 -17.83
N GLY A 66 -2.76 10.54 -18.23
CA GLY A 66 -3.34 10.28 -19.56
C GLY A 66 -2.36 10.37 -20.74
N ASN A 67 -1.12 10.81 -20.52
CA ASN A 67 -0.08 11.05 -21.51
C ASN A 67 1.15 10.12 -21.35
N GLY A 68 1.22 9.34 -20.26
CA GLY A 68 2.31 8.43 -19.94
C GLY A 68 2.00 6.99 -20.35
N SER A 69 2.90 6.35 -21.08
CA SER A 69 2.80 4.91 -21.37
C SER A 69 3.03 4.11 -20.09
N ILE A 70 2.07 3.26 -19.70
CA ILE A 70 2.22 2.30 -18.59
C ILE A 70 3.48 1.45 -18.73
N ARG A 71 3.96 1.21 -19.97
CA ARG A 71 5.23 0.53 -20.23
C ARG A 71 6.45 1.33 -19.75
N ARG A 72 6.44 2.66 -19.93
CA ARG A 72 7.52 3.52 -19.44
C ARG A 72 7.54 3.54 -17.91
N LEU A 73 6.36 3.63 -17.30
CA LEU A 73 6.23 3.53 -15.84
C LEU A 73 6.75 2.18 -15.34
N HIS A 74 6.42 1.10 -16.04
CA HIS A 74 6.92 -0.24 -15.74
C HIS A 74 8.44 -0.32 -15.80
N THR A 75 9.08 0.12 -16.89
CA THR A 75 10.54 0.14 -16.98
C THR A 75 11.17 0.95 -15.84
N LEU A 76 10.64 2.15 -15.56
CA LEU A 76 11.16 3.00 -14.51
C LEU A 76 11.07 2.37 -13.11
N VAL A 77 9.90 1.84 -12.74
CA VAL A 77 9.69 1.22 -11.43
C VAL A 77 10.53 -0.04 -11.29
N ARG A 78 10.58 -0.87 -12.35
CA ARG A 78 11.43 -2.05 -12.41
C ARG A 78 12.90 -1.69 -12.15
N ASP A 79 13.42 -0.68 -12.85
CA ASP A 79 14.82 -0.28 -12.71
C ASP A 79 15.12 0.26 -11.30
N LEU A 80 14.19 1.01 -10.70
CA LEU A 80 14.31 1.45 -9.30
C LEU A 80 14.31 0.28 -8.32
N MET A 81 13.43 -0.71 -8.49
CA MET A 81 13.42 -1.92 -7.66
C MET A 81 14.72 -2.71 -7.80
N MET A 82 15.22 -2.87 -9.04
CA MET A 82 16.46 -3.60 -9.30
C MET A 82 17.71 -2.88 -8.80
N SER A 83 17.70 -1.54 -8.79
CA SER A 83 18.81 -0.75 -8.24
C SER A 83 18.98 -0.91 -6.72
N ASP A 84 17.91 -1.32 -6.04
CA ASP A 84 17.87 -1.59 -4.60
C ASP A 84 17.51 -3.06 -4.33
N PHE A 85 17.91 -3.94 -5.25
CA PHE A 85 17.70 -5.39 -5.14
C PHE A 85 18.51 -5.95 -3.97
N ILE A 86 17.87 -6.83 -3.19
CA ILE A 86 18.50 -7.51 -2.06
C ILE A 86 18.58 -8.99 -2.38
N GLU A 87 19.80 -9.52 -2.41
CA GLU A 87 20.03 -10.95 -2.59
C GLU A 87 19.33 -11.76 -1.50
N GLY A 88 18.61 -12.82 -1.90
CA GLY A 88 17.78 -13.63 -1.00
C GLY A 88 16.36 -13.11 -0.78
N SER A 89 15.92 -12.09 -1.54
CA SER A 89 14.51 -11.72 -1.65
C SER A 89 13.92 -12.17 -3.00
N ASP A 90 12.59 -12.18 -3.12
CA ASP A 90 11.86 -12.66 -4.29
C ASP A 90 10.93 -11.59 -4.90
N PRO A 91 11.46 -10.41 -5.33
CA PRO A 91 10.63 -9.22 -5.53
C PRO A 91 9.57 -9.39 -6.60
N GLY A 92 8.33 -9.05 -6.27
CA GLY A 92 7.21 -8.99 -7.21
C GLY A 92 6.80 -7.57 -7.55
N LEU A 93 6.49 -7.33 -8.82
CA LEU A 93 5.97 -6.06 -9.33
C LEU A 93 4.64 -6.27 -10.06
N CYS A 94 3.60 -5.57 -9.63
CA CYS A 94 2.30 -5.52 -10.29
C CYS A 94 1.94 -4.07 -10.66
N ILE A 95 1.57 -3.78 -11.90
CA ILE A 95 1.12 -2.43 -12.32
C ILE A 95 -0.20 -2.54 -13.09
N ILE A 96 -1.21 -1.79 -12.63
CA ILE A 96 -2.52 -1.76 -13.29
C ILE A 96 -3.23 -0.42 -13.10
N GLU A 97 -3.99 -0.02 -14.12
CA GLU A 97 -4.94 1.09 -14.01
C GLU A 97 -6.22 0.64 -13.30
N ARG A 98 -6.79 1.50 -12.46
CA ARG A 98 -8.03 1.21 -11.73
C ARG A 98 -9.18 0.76 -12.63
N SER A 99 -9.31 1.34 -13.81
CA SER A 99 -10.35 1.00 -14.79
C SER A 99 -10.24 -0.42 -15.35
N ARG A 100 -9.08 -1.06 -15.21
CA ARG A 100 -8.83 -2.44 -15.64
C ARG A 100 -8.94 -3.46 -14.51
N ILE A 101 -9.14 -3.00 -13.27
CA ILE A 101 -9.32 -3.89 -12.13
C ILE A 101 -10.72 -4.49 -12.17
N VAL A 102 -10.78 -5.82 -12.24
CA VAL A 102 -12.01 -6.62 -12.17
C VAL A 102 -12.17 -7.25 -10.79
N ASP A 103 -13.37 -7.75 -10.49
CA ASP A 103 -13.71 -8.35 -9.20
C ASP A 103 -12.82 -9.55 -8.85
N ASP A 104 -12.37 -10.32 -9.83
CA ASP A 104 -11.48 -11.46 -9.62
C ASP A 104 -10.13 -11.03 -8.99
N ILE A 105 -9.61 -9.84 -9.31
CA ILE A 105 -8.38 -9.30 -8.73
C ILE A 105 -8.62 -8.87 -7.28
N ILE A 106 -9.78 -8.26 -7.00
CA ILE A 106 -10.18 -7.89 -5.63
C ILE A 106 -10.38 -9.16 -4.79
N SER A 107 -11.03 -10.18 -5.35
CA SER A 107 -11.24 -11.49 -4.73
C SER A 107 -9.92 -12.20 -4.45
N PHE A 108 -8.97 -12.18 -5.40
CA PHE A 108 -7.61 -12.71 -5.20
C PHE A 108 -6.93 -12.04 -4.00
N GLY A 109 -6.98 -10.71 -3.91
CA GLY A 109 -6.48 -9.96 -2.75
C GLY A 109 -7.15 -10.38 -1.44
N GLY A 110 -8.47 -10.53 -1.44
CA GLY A 110 -9.23 -11.00 -0.28
C GLY A 110 -8.84 -12.41 0.17
N ARG A 111 -8.65 -13.35 -0.78
CA ARG A 111 -8.21 -14.72 -0.49
C ARG A 111 -6.79 -14.76 0.10
N ALA A 112 -5.91 -13.87 -0.33
CA ALA A 112 -4.54 -13.75 0.18
C ALA A 112 -4.48 -13.30 1.66
N LYS A 113 -5.60 -12.86 2.24
CA LYS A 113 -5.72 -12.55 3.68
C LYS A 113 -5.91 -13.80 4.54
N THR A 114 -6.40 -14.90 3.97
CA THR A 114 -6.88 -16.06 4.74
C THR A 114 -6.43 -17.41 4.18
N GLY A 115 -5.64 -17.44 3.12
CA GLY A 115 -5.21 -18.68 2.49
C GLY A 115 -3.88 -18.56 1.76
N VAL A 116 -3.25 -19.71 1.55
CA VAL A 116 -2.05 -19.87 0.73
C VAL A 116 -2.47 -19.89 -0.73
N LEU A 117 -1.90 -18.99 -1.53
CA LEU A 117 -2.15 -18.86 -2.97
C LEU A 117 -0.89 -19.23 -3.74
N THR A 118 -1.04 -19.45 -5.04
CA THR A 118 0.06 -19.89 -5.91
C THR A 118 0.45 -18.85 -6.95
N GLN A 119 1.69 -18.92 -7.42
CA GLN A 119 2.15 -18.09 -8.54
C GLN A 119 1.35 -18.35 -9.83
N ASP A 120 0.96 -19.60 -10.08
CA ASP A 120 0.17 -19.97 -11.25
C ASP A 120 -1.18 -19.26 -11.27
N GLU A 121 -1.87 -19.18 -10.13
CA GLU A 121 -3.12 -18.41 -10.01
C GLU A 121 -2.90 -16.92 -10.29
N ALA A 122 -1.84 -16.34 -9.72
CA ALA A 122 -1.52 -14.92 -9.91
C ALA A 122 -1.21 -14.60 -11.39
N ARG A 123 -0.37 -15.43 -12.03
CA ARG A 123 0.03 -15.26 -13.44
C ARG A 123 -1.11 -15.54 -14.40
N TRP A 124 -1.95 -16.54 -14.10
CA TRP A 124 -3.15 -16.81 -14.89
C TRP A 124 -4.08 -15.58 -14.91
N LEU A 125 -4.36 -15.02 -13.73
CA LEU A 125 -5.20 -13.83 -13.61
C LEU A 125 -4.57 -12.61 -14.31
N ALA A 126 -3.26 -12.39 -14.15
CA ALA A 126 -2.55 -11.32 -14.83
C ALA A 126 -2.61 -11.43 -16.35
N SER A 127 -2.41 -12.63 -16.89
CA SER A 127 -2.47 -12.89 -18.33
C SER A 127 -3.87 -12.64 -18.91
N GLY A 128 -4.93 -13.04 -18.20
CA GLY A 128 -6.32 -12.87 -18.63
C GLY A 128 -6.77 -11.40 -18.71
N HIS A 129 -6.14 -10.51 -17.95
CA HIS A 129 -6.52 -9.10 -17.84
C HIS A 129 -5.45 -8.11 -18.34
N GLN A 130 -4.38 -8.60 -19.00
CA GLN A 130 -3.26 -7.79 -19.49
C GLN A 130 -2.63 -6.93 -18.38
N ILE A 131 -2.48 -7.52 -17.20
CA ILE A 131 -1.81 -6.90 -16.05
C ILE A 131 -0.31 -7.03 -16.24
N ILE A 132 0.45 -5.98 -15.95
CA ILE A 132 1.90 -6.09 -15.84
C ILE A 132 2.17 -6.76 -14.50
N LEU A 133 2.61 -8.02 -14.53
CA LEU A 133 3.04 -8.80 -13.38
C LEU A 133 4.39 -9.42 -13.70
N GLU A 134 5.42 -9.05 -12.93
CA GLU A 134 6.80 -9.48 -13.15
C GLU A 134 7.44 -9.90 -11.83
N GLY A 135 8.07 -11.08 -11.83
CA GLY A 135 9.02 -11.48 -10.80
C GLY A 135 10.40 -10.96 -11.16
N LEU A 136 11.10 -10.39 -10.19
CA LEU A 136 12.34 -9.65 -10.40
C LEU A 136 13.56 -10.29 -9.72
N GLY A 137 13.38 -11.43 -9.06
CA GLY A 137 14.45 -12.18 -8.44
C GLY A 137 13.98 -13.45 -7.77
N GLY A 138 14.96 -14.27 -7.39
CA GLY A 138 14.77 -15.50 -6.61
C GLY A 138 13.80 -16.51 -7.26
N THR A 139 12.86 -17.03 -6.48
CA THR A 139 11.76 -17.93 -6.89
C THR A 139 10.60 -17.19 -7.54
N GLU A 140 10.63 -15.85 -7.54
CA GLU A 140 9.57 -14.97 -8.02
C GLU A 140 8.26 -15.02 -7.20
N ASP A 141 8.30 -15.50 -5.95
CA ASP A 141 7.09 -15.63 -5.11
C ASP A 141 6.38 -14.30 -4.80
N GLY A 142 7.12 -13.19 -4.76
CA GLY A 142 6.55 -11.86 -4.49
C GLY A 142 5.47 -11.43 -5.49
N VAL A 143 5.33 -12.07 -6.65
CA VAL A 143 4.23 -11.78 -7.60
C VAL A 143 2.84 -12.03 -7.00
N ILE A 144 2.73 -13.01 -6.09
CA ILE A 144 1.47 -13.32 -5.39
C ILE A 144 1.06 -12.10 -4.55
N GLY A 145 1.99 -11.63 -3.73
CA GLY A 145 1.79 -10.52 -2.83
C GLY A 145 1.58 -9.19 -3.54
N ALA A 146 2.35 -8.92 -4.61
CA ALA A 146 2.21 -7.71 -5.41
C ALA A 146 0.80 -7.60 -6.05
N LEU A 147 0.28 -8.69 -6.61
CA LEU A 147 -1.08 -8.72 -7.17
C LEU A 147 -2.15 -8.63 -6.07
N ALA A 148 -1.97 -9.37 -4.97
CA ALA A 148 -2.89 -9.35 -3.83
C ALA A 148 -3.01 -7.95 -3.22
N GLY A 149 -1.88 -7.26 -3.02
CA GLY A 149 -1.85 -5.89 -2.55
C GLY A 149 -2.66 -4.95 -3.43
N VAL A 150 -2.50 -5.04 -4.76
CA VAL A 150 -3.30 -4.25 -5.71
C VAL A 150 -4.80 -4.52 -5.58
N GLY A 151 -5.20 -5.79 -5.47
CA GLY A 151 -6.60 -6.17 -5.24
C GLY A 151 -7.17 -5.59 -3.95
N LEU A 152 -6.41 -5.69 -2.86
CA LEU A 152 -6.77 -5.14 -1.55
C LEU A 152 -6.86 -3.62 -1.56
N ALA A 153 -5.89 -2.92 -2.17
CA ALA A 153 -5.95 -1.46 -2.34
C ALA A 153 -7.17 -1.03 -3.16
N ALA A 154 -7.48 -1.79 -4.22
CA ALA A 154 -8.63 -1.51 -5.08
C ALA A 154 -9.98 -1.86 -4.44
N SER A 155 -10.02 -2.69 -3.39
CA SER A 155 -11.26 -2.85 -2.61
C SER A 155 -11.70 -1.53 -1.95
N GLY A 156 -10.77 -0.61 -1.72
CA GLY A 156 -10.98 0.63 -0.98
C GLY A 156 -11.22 0.44 0.52
N ASN A 157 -11.06 -0.78 1.05
CA ASN A 157 -11.42 -1.14 2.43
C ASN A 157 -10.38 -2.01 3.14
N ASP A 158 -9.16 -2.12 2.61
CA ASP A 158 -8.07 -2.83 3.26
C ASP A 158 -6.80 -1.99 3.27
N GLY A 159 -5.99 -2.17 4.31
CA GLY A 159 -4.68 -1.58 4.46
C GLY A 159 -4.69 -0.20 5.12
N ARG A 160 -3.48 0.29 5.37
CA ARG A 160 -3.25 1.62 5.95
C ARG A 160 -2.17 2.36 5.20
N TYR A 161 -2.28 3.68 5.13
CA TYR A 161 -1.27 4.51 4.52
C TYR A 161 0.00 4.56 5.39
N VAL A 162 1.12 4.14 4.81
CA VAL A 162 2.47 4.37 5.36
C VAL A 162 3.08 5.68 4.84
N MET A 163 2.42 6.27 3.85
CA MET A 163 2.65 7.60 3.30
C MET A 163 1.34 8.12 2.66
N LYS A 164 0.90 9.31 3.02
CA LYS A 164 -0.23 10.02 2.39
C LYS A 164 0.04 11.51 2.49
N ALA A 165 0.19 12.20 1.37
CA ALA A 165 0.51 13.63 1.34
C ALA A 165 1.56 14.03 2.40
N LYS A 166 1.21 14.88 3.37
CA LYS A 166 2.15 15.40 4.40
C LYS A 166 2.12 14.63 5.72
N THR A 167 1.39 13.51 5.82
CA THR A 167 1.24 12.74 7.07
C THR A 167 2.56 12.44 7.76
N ARG A 168 3.61 12.07 7.03
CA ARG A 168 4.92 11.73 7.63
C ARG A 168 5.63 12.90 8.33
N THR A 169 5.25 14.14 8.03
CA THR A 169 5.77 15.35 8.69
C THR A 169 4.99 15.72 9.95
N MET A 170 3.83 15.08 10.17
CA MET A 170 3.00 15.29 11.35
C MET A 170 3.50 14.39 12.49
N THR A 171 4.05 15.02 13.52
CA THR A 171 4.56 14.36 14.73
C THR A 171 4.00 15.02 15.99
N GLY A 172 4.03 14.29 17.11
CA GLY A 172 3.56 14.79 18.41
C GLY A 172 2.05 14.95 18.49
N SER A 173 1.59 16.01 19.17
CA SER A 173 0.18 16.35 19.28
C SER A 173 -0.20 17.40 18.24
N ARG A 174 -1.23 17.12 17.43
CA ARG A 174 -1.77 18.02 16.40
C ARG A 174 -3.26 18.26 16.60
N THR A 175 -3.76 19.38 16.10
CA THR A 175 -5.20 19.62 16.03
C THR A 175 -5.83 18.73 14.96
N VAL A 176 -7.14 18.49 15.10
CA VAL A 176 -7.91 17.78 14.06
C VAL A 176 -7.82 18.51 12.72
N GLY A 177 -7.88 19.85 12.71
CA GLY A 177 -7.72 20.65 11.48
C GLY A 177 -6.36 20.44 10.81
N GLU A 178 -5.25 20.49 11.56
CA GLU A 178 -3.90 20.24 11.02
C GLU A 178 -3.79 18.85 10.37
N LEU A 179 -4.47 17.85 10.94
CA LEU A 179 -4.47 16.48 10.43
C LEU A 179 -5.31 16.32 9.16
N LEU A 180 -6.46 16.99 9.07
CA LEU A 180 -7.26 17.01 7.85
C LEU A 180 -6.49 17.71 6.71
N ASP A 181 -5.90 18.87 7.00
CA ASP A 181 -5.10 19.64 6.02
C ASP A 181 -3.85 18.90 5.53
N CYS A 182 -3.35 17.92 6.30
CA CYS A 182 -2.18 17.13 5.90
C CYS A 182 -2.52 15.99 4.91
N GLY A 183 -3.80 15.80 4.58
CA GLY A 183 -4.28 14.85 3.58
C GLY A 183 -4.99 13.62 4.16
N ILE A 184 -5.41 13.67 5.42
CA ILE A 184 -6.35 12.72 6.03
C ILE A 184 -7.76 13.19 5.69
N ASP A 185 -8.61 12.30 5.18
CA ASP A 185 -9.94 12.69 4.72
C ASP A 185 -10.93 12.79 5.89
N ARG A 186 -10.81 11.89 6.88
CA ARG A 186 -11.71 11.83 8.04
C ARG A 186 -10.99 11.35 9.30
N ILE A 187 -11.46 11.80 10.45
CA ILE A 187 -11.03 11.30 11.76
C ILE A 187 -12.26 10.77 12.49
N ILE A 188 -12.20 9.53 12.96
CA ILE A 188 -13.32 8.87 13.64
C ILE A 188 -12.87 8.15 14.91
N THR A 189 -13.80 7.95 15.85
CA THR A 189 -13.58 7.02 16.97
C THR A 189 -13.66 5.56 16.49
N GLU A 190 -13.34 4.61 17.37
CA GLU A 190 -13.51 3.17 17.12
C GLU A 190 -14.97 2.80 16.83
N GLU A 191 -15.92 3.51 17.45
CA GLU A 191 -17.36 3.35 17.23
C GLU A 191 -17.86 4.07 15.97
N GLY A 192 -16.98 4.76 15.25
CA GLY A 192 -17.29 5.46 14.00
C GLY A 192 -17.81 6.88 14.18
N ALA A 193 -17.77 7.45 15.39
CA ALA A 193 -18.18 8.84 15.62
C ALA A 193 -17.21 9.81 14.94
N LEU A 194 -17.72 10.76 14.15
CA LEU A 194 -16.89 11.75 13.46
C LEU A 194 -16.29 12.75 14.46
N ILE A 195 -14.98 12.96 14.38
CA ILE A 195 -14.25 13.94 15.16
C ILE A 195 -13.91 15.14 14.27
N THR A 196 -14.40 16.32 14.65
CA THR A 196 -14.18 17.58 13.89
C THR A 196 -13.31 18.58 14.63
N GLU A 197 -13.03 18.37 15.91
CA GLU A 197 -12.25 19.29 16.75
C GLU A 197 -11.48 18.56 17.85
N GLY A 198 -10.57 19.27 18.53
CA GLY A 198 -9.69 18.74 19.56
C GLY A 198 -8.28 18.45 19.06
N ARG A 199 -7.53 17.66 19.84
CA ARG A 199 -6.13 17.32 19.57
C ARG A 199 -5.92 15.82 19.57
N VAL A 200 -5.13 15.34 18.63
CA VAL A 200 -4.72 13.95 18.52
C VAL A 200 -3.22 13.85 18.79
N SER A 201 -2.85 13.02 19.75
CA SER A 201 -1.45 12.68 20.04
C SER A 201 -1.04 11.45 19.24
N MET A 202 0.00 11.57 18.43
CA MET A 202 0.48 10.50 17.57
C MET A 202 1.69 9.78 18.17
N SER A 203 1.71 8.46 18.06
CA SER A 203 2.85 7.62 18.47
C SER A 203 4.14 7.93 17.68
N LYS A 204 4.01 8.17 16.37
CA LYS A 204 5.13 8.53 15.48
C LYS A 204 4.68 9.54 14.42
N PHE A 205 3.70 9.16 13.63
CA PHE A 205 3.01 9.95 12.61
C PHE A 205 1.67 9.25 12.31
N PRO A 206 0.67 9.93 11.74
CA PRO A 206 -0.64 9.35 11.51
C PRO A 206 -0.58 8.36 10.34
N LYS A 207 -1.20 7.19 10.55
CA LYS A 207 -1.30 6.11 9.56
C LYS A 207 -2.78 5.80 9.31
N PRO A 208 -3.50 6.65 8.56
CA PRO A 208 -4.92 6.45 8.32
C PRO A 208 -5.16 5.13 7.58
N ALA A 209 -6.21 4.42 7.97
CA ALA A 209 -6.72 3.25 7.27
C ALA A 209 -7.36 3.66 5.93
N LEU A 210 -7.36 2.75 4.96
CA LEU A 210 -8.13 2.91 3.73
C LEU A 210 -9.54 2.35 3.95
N VAL A 211 -10.54 3.25 4.01
CA VAL A 211 -11.95 2.88 4.27
C VAL A 211 -12.85 3.62 3.30
N GLY A 212 -13.64 2.89 2.51
CA GLY A 212 -14.47 3.45 1.45
C GLY A 212 -13.71 4.28 0.42
N GLY A 213 -12.42 3.97 0.19
CA GLY A 213 -11.54 4.76 -0.68
C GLY A 213 -11.00 6.05 -0.05
N GLN A 214 -11.26 6.29 1.23
CA GLN A 214 -10.81 7.46 1.98
C GLN A 214 -9.70 7.09 2.97
N ALA A 215 -8.78 8.02 3.20
CA ALA A 215 -7.80 7.96 4.28
C ALA A 215 -8.46 8.36 5.61
N VAL A 216 -8.82 7.37 6.42
CA VAL A 216 -9.53 7.55 7.69
C VAL A 216 -8.60 7.29 8.87
N LEU A 217 -8.37 8.31 9.70
CA LEU A 217 -7.63 8.14 10.96
C LEU A 217 -8.59 7.73 12.07
N ILE A 218 -8.33 6.57 12.66
CA ILE A 218 -9.09 6.06 13.80
C ILE A 218 -8.39 6.50 15.08
N VAL A 219 -9.15 7.01 16.05
CA VAL A 219 -8.62 7.54 17.31
C VAL A 219 -9.41 6.99 18.50
N SER A 220 -8.77 6.98 19.67
CA SER A 220 -9.44 6.76 20.96
C SER A 220 -9.24 7.95 21.89
N GLY A 221 -10.18 8.16 22.81
CA GLY A 221 -10.19 9.27 23.75
C GLY A 221 -11.53 10.00 23.78
N SER A 222 -11.61 11.03 24.61
CA SER A 222 -12.82 11.83 24.83
C SER A 222 -12.48 13.29 25.09
N ASP A 223 -13.49 14.14 25.13
CA ASP A 223 -13.39 15.53 25.60
C ASP A 223 -12.31 16.36 24.89
N GLY A 224 -12.17 16.14 23.57
CA GLY A 224 -11.22 16.87 22.73
C GLY A 224 -9.76 16.42 22.84
N VAL A 225 -9.47 15.32 23.54
CA VAL A 225 -8.14 14.74 23.69
C VAL A 225 -8.14 13.30 23.21
N TYR A 226 -7.41 13.05 22.12
CA TYR A 226 -7.39 11.77 21.45
C TYR A 226 -5.96 11.24 21.24
N ARG A 227 -5.85 9.94 20.96
CA ARG A 227 -4.64 9.25 20.52
C ARG A 227 -4.91 8.46 19.25
N ASP A 228 -3.93 8.39 18.36
CA ASP A 228 -4.02 7.60 17.14
C ASP A 228 -4.10 6.10 17.44
N LEU A 229 -4.97 5.39 16.73
CA LEU A 229 -5.00 3.94 16.70
C LEU A 229 -4.50 3.47 15.34
N VAL A 230 -3.47 2.63 15.36
CA VAL A 230 -2.93 2.00 14.16
C VAL A 230 -3.74 0.73 13.90
N VAL A 231 -4.68 0.82 12.96
CA VAL A 231 -5.52 -0.29 12.53
C VAL A 231 -4.98 -0.83 11.19
N GLY A 232 -4.96 -2.15 11.04
CA GLY A 232 -4.49 -2.86 9.84
C GLY A 232 -3.24 -3.69 10.07
#